data_AF-A0A0N1BEM5-F1
#
_entry.id   AF-A0A0N1BEM5-F1
#
_cell.length_a   1.000
_cell.length_b   1.000
_cell.length_c   1.000
_cell.angle_alpha   90.00
_cell.angle_beta   90.00
_cell.angle_gamma   90.00
#
_symmetry.space_group_name_H-M   'P 1'
#
loop_
_entity.id
_entity.type
_entity.pdbx_description
1 polymer ?
#
loop_
_entity_poly.entity_id
_entity_poly.type
_entity_poly.pdbx_seq_one_letter_code
_entity_poly.pdbx_strand_id
1 'polypeptide(L)' 'MITHENLLEHVWGPAHRQDLDYLRVAVRALRKKVEADPASCRLIINKPGVGYRIAIEARARALRSSPILST' A
#
# COMPACT_ATOMS: atom_id res chain seq x y z
N MET A 1 -6.43 -6.46 4.22
CA MET A 1 -6.49 -6.02 2.81
C MET A 1 -7.78 -5.25 2.62
N ILE A 2 -7.87 -4.36 1.64
CA ILE A 2 -9.09 -3.58 1.38
C ILE A 2 -9.47 -3.74 -0.09
N THR A 3 -10.76 -3.94 -0.38
CA THR A 3 -11.27 -4.11 -1.75
C THR A 3 -11.31 -2.79 -2.50
N HIS A 4 -11.39 -2.83 -3.83
CA HIS A 4 -11.55 -1.63 -4.65
C HIS A 4 -12.81 -0.84 -4.26
N GLU A 5 -13.95 -1.52 -4.14
CA GLU A 5 -15.24 -0.92 -3.80
C GLU A 5 -15.21 -0.26 -2.42
N ASN A 6 -14.68 -0.94 -1.40
CA ASN A 6 -14.58 -0.37 -0.06
C ASN A 6 -13.69 0.87 -0.05
N LEU A 7 -12.58 0.86 -0.79
CA LEU A 7 -11.69 2.02 -0.84
C LEU A 7 -12.36 3.21 -1.54
N LEU A 8 -13.07 2.95 -2.64
CA LEU A 8 -13.81 3.98 -3.38
C LEU A 8 -14.93 4.58 -2.53
N GLU A 9 -15.71 3.73 -1.87
CA GLU A 9 -16.82 4.16 -1.01
C GLU A 9 -16.33 4.99 0.19
N HIS A 10 -15.23 4.59 0.84
CA HIS A 10 -14.74 5.30 2.02
C HIS A 10 -14.08 6.65 1.69
N VAL A 11 -13.47 6.79 0.51
CA VAL A 11 -12.70 8.00 0.16
C VAL A 11 -13.54 8.98 -0.67
N TRP A 12 -14.38 8.50 -1.57
CA TRP A 12 -15.19 9.33 -2.47
C TRP A 12 -16.71 9.20 -2.23
N GLY A 13 -17.16 8.15 -1.56
CA GLY A 13 -18.57 7.91 -1.28
C GLY A 13 -19.19 6.80 -2.14
N PRO A 14 -20.41 6.33 -1.78
CA PRO A 14 -21.03 5.15 -2.38
C PRO A 14 -21.36 5.29 -3.88
N ALA A 15 -21.48 6.52 -4.39
CA ALA A 15 -21.71 6.78 -5.81
C ALA A 15 -20.52 6.37 -6.69
N HIS A 16 -19.32 6.26 -6.12
CA HIS A 16 -18.07 6.03 -6.85
C HIS A 16 -17.57 4.58 -6.80
N ARG A 17 -18.35 3.63 -6.26
CA ARG A 17 -17.89 2.23 -6.05
C ARG A 17 -17.33 1.55 -7.31
N GLN A 18 -17.81 1.95 -8.49
CA GLN A 18 -17.42 1.35 -9.77
C GLN A 18 -16.35 2.15 -10.54
N ASP A 19 -15.92 3.30 -10.01
CA ASP A 19 -14.99 4.21 -10.70
C ASP A 19 -13.53 3.79 -10.51
N LEU A 20 -13.19 2.60 -11.01
CA LEU A 20 -11.86 2.00 -10.85
C LEU A 20 -10.73 2.85 -11.45
N ASP A 21 -11.01 3.65 -12.47
CA ASP A 21 -9.99 4.51 -13.08
C ASP A 21 -9.56 5.65 -12.15
N TYR A 22 -10.47 6.25 -11.38
CA TYR A 22 -10.10 7.23 -10.36
C TYR A 22 -9.21 6.59 -9.28
N LEU A 23 -9.57 5.39 -8.84
CA LEU A 23 -8.78 4.64 -7.89
C LEU A 23 -7.35 4.39 -8.41
N ARG A 24 -7.20 3.99 -9.68
CA ARG A 24 -5.89 3.76 -10.30
C ARG A 24 -5.06 5.03 -10.40
N VAL A 25 -5.66 6.17 -10.76
CA VAL A 25 -4.97 7.47 -10.81
C VAL A 25 -4.50 7.87 -9.41
N ALA A 26 -5.37 7.79 -8.41
CA ALA A 26 -5.05 8.10 -7.02
C ALA A 26 -3.91 7.23 -6.48
N VAL A 27 -3.96 5.92 -6.71
CA VAL A 27 -2.90 4.99 -6.27
C VAL A 27 -1.57 5.26 -6.98
N ARG A 28 -1.58 5.59 -8.28
CA ARG A 28 -0.37 5.99 -9.01
C ARG A 28 0.24 7.26 -8.41
N ALA A 29 -0.57 8.27 -8.09
CA ALA A 29 -0.11 9.49 -7.45
C ALA A 29 0.42 9.23 -6.04
N LEU A 30 -0.24 8.35 -5.27
CA LEU A 30 0.18 7.98 -3.93
C LEU A 30 1.53 7.26 -3.92
N ARG A 31 1.73 6.30 -4.84
CA ARG A 31 3.00 5.58 -4.98
C ARG A 31 4.19 6.51 -5.24
N LYS A 32 4.01 7.55 -6.07
CA LYS A 32 5.04 8.57 -6.29
C LYS A 32 5.44 9.33 -5.02
N LYS A 33 4.58 9.38 -4.00
CA LYS A 33 4.84 10.08 -2.74
C LYS A 33 5.40 9.18 -1.64
N VAL A 34 5.03 7.89 -1.62
CA VAL A 34 5.33 7.00 -0.50
C VAL A 34 6.36 5.91 -0.82
N GLU A 35 6.45 5.49 -2.08
CA GLU A 35 7.42 4.47 -2.49
C GLU A 35 8.77 5.13 -2.78
N ALA A 36 9.86 4.47 -2.38
CA ALA A 36 11.21 4.91 -2.74
C ALA A 36 11.45 4.81 -4.27
N ASP A 37 10.94 3.74 -4.88
CA ASP A 37 10.89 3.57 -6.33
C ASP A 37 9.45 3.20 -6.76
N PRO A 38 8.73 4.10 -7.45
CA PRO A 38 7.37 3.83 -7.93
C PRO A 38 7.28 2.69 -8.96
N ALA A 39 8.36 2.35 -9.67
CA ALA A 39 8.38 1.23 -10.61
C ALA A 39 8.53 -0.11 -9.87
N SER A 40 9.29 -0.13 -8.78
CA SER A 40 9.44 -1.26 -7.86
C SER A 40 8.59 -1.07 -6.59
N CYS A 41 7.26 -1.11 -6.72
CA CYS A 41 6.33 -0.94 -5.60
C CYS A 41 6.52 -2.01 -4.49
N ARG A 42 6.79 -1.58 -3.26
CA ARG A 42 6.95 -2.48 -2.09
C ARG A 42 5.90 -2.26 -1.02
N LEU A 43 5.37 -1.05 -0.88
CA LEU A 43 4.42 -0.68 0.16
C LEU A 43 2.97 -0.95 -0.27
N ILE A 44 2.56 -0.49 -1.45
CA ILE A 44 1.18 -0.62 -1.94
C ILE A 44 1.10 -1.78 -2.93
N ILE A 45 0.68 -2.94 -2.43
CA ILE A 45 0.59 -4.18 -3.21
C ILE A 45 -0.78 -4.29 -3.88
N ASN A 46 -0.78 -4.41 -5.20
CA ASN A 46 -1.98 -4.66 -6.00
C ASN A 46 -2.37 -6.14 -5.92
N LYS A 47 -3.65 -6.41 -5.69
CA LYS A 47 -4.29 -7.72 -5.85
C LYS A 47 -5.30 -7.62 -6.99
N PRO A 48 -4.94 -8.05 -8.21
CA PRO A 48 -5.80 -7.96 -9.39
C PRO A 48 -7.20 -8.51 -9.11
N GLY A 49 -8.23 -7.76 -9.52
CA GLY A 49 -9.64 -8.13 -9.30
C GLY A 49 -10.14 -8.01 -7.87
N VAL A 50 -9.27 -7.74 -6.88
CA VAL A 50 -9.65 -7.72 -5.46
C VAL A 50 -9.49 -6.32 -4.87
N GLY A 51 -8.29 -5.75 -4.90
CA GLY A 51 -8.01 -4.53 -4.14
C GLY A 51 -6.54 -4.30 -3.85
N TYR A 52 -6.28 -3.60 -2.75
CA TYR A 52 -4.94 -3.23 -2.32
C TYR A 52 -4.62 -3.76 -0.92
N ARG A 53 -3.32 -3.97 -0.68
CA ARG A 53 -2.78 -4.30 0.62
C ARG A 53 -1.54 -3.44 0.88
N ILE A 54 -1.44 -2.94 2.10
CA ILE A 54 -0.21 -2.30 2.59
C ILE A 54 0.75 -3.38 3.09
N ALA A 55 1.98 -3.34 2.61
CA ALA A 55 3.08 -4.08 3.22
C ALA A 55 3.58 -3.29 4.41
N ILE A 56 3.63 -3.94 5.58
CA ILE A 56 4.28 -3.37 6.74
C ILE A 56 5.77 -3.66 6.56
N GLU A 57 6.56 -2.65 6.20
CA GLU A 57 8.01 -2.78 6.28
C GLU A 57 8.38 -3.01 7.74
N ALA A 58 8.94 -4.18 8.03
CA ALA A 58 9.43 -4.52 9.36
C ALA A 58 10.71 -3.73 9.66
N ARG A 59 10.60 -2.41 9.86
CA ARG A 59 11.63 -1.64 10.58
C ARG A 59 11.95 -2.26 11.96
N ALA A 60 11.05 -3.10 12.47
CA ALA A 60 11.17 -3.76 13.76
C ALA A 60 12.00 -5.06 13.80
N ARG A 61 12.45 -5.65 12.67
CA ARG A 61 13.21 -6.93 12.73
C ARG A 61 14.72 -6.75 12.84
N ALA A 62 15.28 -5.67 12.29
CA ALA A 62 16.72 -5.42 12.30
C ALA A 62 17.28 -5.00 13.68
N LEU A 63 16.44 -4.46 14.57
CA LEU A 63 16.85 -4.04 15.92
C LEU A 63 16.79 -5.15 16.97
N ARG A 64 16.26 -6.34 16.64
CA ARG A 64 16.13 -7.46 17.59
C ARG A 64 17.23 -8.53 17.46
N SER A 65 18.21 -8.32 16.59
CA SER A 65 19.28 -9.29 16.33
C SER A 65 20.67 -8.65 16.39
N SER A 66 20.88 -7.66 17.26
CA SER A 66 22.24 -7.30 17.67
C SER A 66 22.63 -8.19 18.86
N PRO A 67 23.49 -9.20 18.70
CA PRO A 67 24.19 -9.78 19.83
C PRO A 67 25.15 -8.70 20.32
N ILE A 68 24.96 -8.28 21.57
CA ILE A 68 25.84 -7.35 22.26
C ILE A 68 27.23 -8.01 22.26
N LEU A 69 28.26 -7.24 21.88
CA LEU A 69 29.66 -7.66 21.89
C LEU A 69 30.00 -8.31 23.25
N SER A 70 30.44 -9.58 23.24
CA SER A 70 31.15 -10.16 24.37
C SER A 70 32.65 -10.01 24.08
N THR A 71 33.28 -9.05 24.73
CA THR A 71 34.73 -9.01 24.96
C THR A 71 34.93 -8.67 26.43
#